data_AF-A0A843HV74-F1
#
_entry.id   AF-A0A843HV74-F1
#
_cell.length_a   1.000
_cell.length_b   1.000
_cell.length_c   1.000
_cell.angle_alpha   90.00
_cell.angle_beta   90.00
_cell.angle_gamma   90.00
#
_symmetry.space_group_name_H-M   'P 1'
#
loop_
_entity.id
_entity.type
_entity.pdbx_description
1 polymer ?
#
loop_
_entity_poly.entity_id
_entity_poly.type
_entity_poly.pdbx_seq_one_letter_code
_entity_poly.pdbx_strand_id
1 'polypeptide(L)'
;MDAALILLLLEQALLASTPVLLAAVGEIIAERSGVFNIGLEGLMMIGAFVAPLAVDAAERAFGTGPAWAYPALGLLAAVATGALAGLIYGYVAVYLRGDQLIAGVAINIFAAGLVAYGIEAVWKVAGYRMIPEAASVLLLIASSICIWSALWPN
;
A
#
# COMPACT_ATOMS: atom_id res chain seq x y z
N MET A 1 21.60 -25.07 0.08
CA MET A 1 21.03 -23.71 0.03
C MET A 1 22.07 -22.79 0.61
N ASP A 2 22.53 -21.82 -0.16
CA ASP A 2 23.59 -20.92 0.27
C ASP A 2 23.08 -20.03 1.41
N ALA A 3 23.86 -19.88 2.49
CA ALA A 3 23.47 -19.07 3.64
C ALA A 3 23.09 -17.62 3.24
N ALA A 4 23.72 -17.10 2.19
CA ALA A 4 23.40 -15.81 1.59
C ALA A 4 21.96 -15.73 1.05
N LEU A 5 21.45 -16.79 0.43
CA LEU A 5 20.09 -16.83 -0.11
C LEU A 5 19.06 -16.84 1.02
N ILE A 6 19.35 -17.53 2.13
CA ILE A 6 18.48 -17.53 3.31
C ILE A 6 18.41 -16.14 3.94
N LEU A 7 19.56 -15.46 4.09
CA LEU A 7 19.62 -14.11 4.64
C LEU A 7 18.86 -13.11 3.76
N LEU A 8 19.00 -13.19 2.43
CA LEU A 8 18.26 -12.34 1.50
C LEU A 8 16.74 -12.54 1.61
N LEU A 9 16.27 -13.79 1.65
CA LEU A 9 14.84 -14.08 1.78
C LEU A 9 14.28 -13.54 3.09
N LEU A 10 15.04 -13.64 4.18
CA LEU A 10 14.63 -13.14 5.49
C LEU A 10 14.52 -11.61 5.50
N GLU A 11 15.49 -10.91 4.90
CA GLU A 11 15.46 -9.44 4.76
C GLU A 11 14.23 -8.96 3.99
N GLN A 12 13.96 -9.56 2.82
CA GLN A 12 12.81 -9.20 2.00
C GLN A 12 11.47 -9.52 2.68
N ALA A 13 11.39 -10.63 3.39
CA ALA A 13 10.20 -10.99 4.16
C ALA A 13 9.91 -9.97 5.27
N LEU A 14 10.93 -9.51 5.99
CA LEU A 14 10.79 -8.50 7.04
C LEU A 14 10.34 -7.16 6.46
N LEU A 15 10.96 -6.71 5.37
CA LEU A 15 10.57 -5.46 4.69
C LEU A 15 9.11 -5.52 4.17
N ALA A 16 8.70 -6.64 3.55
CA ALA A 16 7.34 -6.83 3.05
C ALA A 16 6.30 -6.95 4.18
N SER A 17 6.67 -7.50 5.33
CA SER A 17 5.77 -7.65 6.48
C SER A 17 5.35 -6.32 7.11
N THR A 18 6.20 -5.29 7.05
CA THR A 18 5.94 -3.99 7.68
C THR A 18 4.63 -3.33 7.23
N PRO A 19 4.38 -3.10 5.91
CA PRO A 19 3.11 -2.53 5.47
C PRO A 19 1.91 -3.44 5.75
N VAL A 20 2.10 -4.77 5.73
CA VAL A 20 1.03 -5.73 6.03
C VAL A 20 0.64 -5.67 7.51
N LEU A 21 1.62 -5.54 8.42
CA LEU A 21 1.35 -5.37 9.86
C LEU A 21 0.64 -4.05 10.16
N LEU A 22 1.05 -2.96 9.50
CA LEU A 22 0.36 -1.67 9.61
C LEU A 22 -1.09 -1.76 9.12
N ALA A 23 -1.32 -2.45 8.01
CA ALA A 23 -2.67 -2.71 7.50
C ALA A 23 -3.49 -3.57 8.48
N ALA A 24 -2.91 -4.63 9.05
CA ALA A 24 -3.57 -5.50 10.02
C ALA A 24 -3.99 -4.74 11.29
N VAL A 25 -3.18 -3.81 11.79
CA VAL A 25 -3.57 -2.94 12.91
C VAL A 25 -4.76 -2.06 12.55
N GLY A 26 -4.80 -1.52 11.33
CA GLY A 26 -5.97 -0.80 10.82
C GLY A 26 -7.22 -1.68 10.74
N GLU A 27 -7.04 -2.94 10.32
CA GLU A 27 -8.13 -3.89 10.16
C GLU A 27 -8.75 -4.32 11.51
N ILE A 28 -7.94 -4.47 12.57
CA ILE A 28 -8.46 -4.71 13.93
C ILE A 28 -9.46 -3.63 14.34
N ILE A 29 -9.27 -2.38 13.92
CA ILE A 29 -10.20 -1.29 14.21
C ILE A 29 -11.51 -1.48 13.40
N ALA A 30 -11.42 -1.90 12.14
CA ALA A 30 -12.59 -2.19 11.30
C ALA A 30 -13.39 -3.39 11.83
N GLU A 31 -12.73 -4.47 12.22
CA GLU A 31 -13.36 -5.67 12.79
C GLU A 31 -14.13 -5.34 14.06
N ARG A 32 -13.59 -4.46 14.91
CA ARG A 32 -14.28 -3.98 16.11
C ARG A 32 -15.57 -3.22 15.81
N SER A 33 -15.70 -2.65 14.61
CA SER A 33 -16.92 -2.00 14.14
C SER A 33 -17.91 -2.96 13.44
N GLY A 34 -17.56 -4.26 13.34
CA GLY A 34 -18.37 -5.28 12.68
C GLY A 34 -18.18 -5.35 11.16
N VAL A 35 -17.10 -4.77 10.64
CA VAL A 35 -16.76 -4.79 9.22
C VAL A 35 -15.45 -5.54 9.05
N PHE A 36 -15.51 -6.72 8.43
CA PHE A 36 -14.35 -7.53 8.09
C PHE A 36 -14.00 -7.31 6.62
N ASN A 37 -12.83 -6.75 6.32
CA ASN A 37 -12.40 -6.35 4.98
C ASN A 37 -11.31 -7.27 4.40
N ILE A 38 -11.77 -8.28 3.66
CA ILE A 38 -10.88 -9.18 2.91
C ILE A 38 -10.26 -8.47 1.68
N GLY A 39 -10.82 -7.33 1.28
CA GLY A 39 -10.37 -6.53 0.12
C GLY A 39 -9.10 -5.70 0.35
N LEU A 40 -8.45 -5.85 1.51
CA LEU A 40 -7.34 -5.01 1.95
C LEU A 40 -6.12 -5.10 1.01
N GLU A 41 -5.83 -6.29 0.47
CA GLU A 41 -4.77 -6.48 -0.52
C GLU A 41 -5.00 -5.63 -1.78
N GLY A 42 -6.24 -5.57 -2.25
CA GLY A 42 -6.62 -4.74 -3.39
C GLY A 42 -6.49 -3.25 -3.10
N LEU A 43 -6.86 -2.81 -1.89
CA LEU A 43 -6.65 -1.42 -1.47
C LEU A 43 -5.15 -1.06 -1.46
N MET A 44 -4.31 -1.97 -0.96
CA MET A 44 -2.85 -1.80 -0.97
C MET A 44 -2.31 -1.72 -2.40
N MET A 45 -2.75 -2.60 -3.31
CA MET A 45 -2.36 -2.57 -4.72
C MET A 45 -2.74 -1.25 -5.41
N ILE A 46 -3.98 -0.80 -5.22
CA ILE A 46 -4.46 0.46 -5.81
C ILE A 46 -3.65 1.65 -5.25
N GLY A 47 -3.40 1.69 -3.94
CA GLY A 47 -2.55 2.72 -3.33
C GLY A 47 -1.13 2.72 -3.87
N ALA A 48 -0.53 1.54 -4.00
CA ALA A 48 0.81 1.35 -4.57
C ALA A 48 0.90 1.79 -6.05
N PHE A 49 -0.20 1.70 -6.80
CA PHE A 49 -0.28 2.20 -8.17
C PHE A 49 -0.46 3.73 -8.24
N VAL A 50 -1.29 4.30 -7.37
CA VAL A 50 -1.57 5.76 -7.40
C VAL A 50 -0.41 6.59 -6.86
N ALA A 51 0.36 6.09 -5.89
CA ALA A 51 1.53 6.81 -5.36
C ALA A 51 2.52 7.28 -6.45
N PRO A 52 3.11 6.40 -7.28
CA PRO A 52 4.01 6.83 -8.36
C PRO A 52 3.29 7.62 -9.46
N LEU A 53 2.00 7.38 -9.69
CA LEU A 53 1.20 8.16 -10.65
C LEU A 53 1.08 9.63 -10.22
N ALA A 54 0.82 9.87 -8.93
CA ALA A 54 0.72 11.21 -8.36
C ALA A 54 2.07 11.94 -8.38
N VAL A 55 3.16 11.22 -8.06
CA VAL A 55 4.53 11.75 -8.14
C VAL A 55 4.86 12.16 -9.57
N ASP A 56 4.61 11.31 -10.56
CA ASP A 56 4.93 11.62 -11.96
C ASP A 56 4.09 12.79 -12.51
N ALA A 57 2.82 12.87 -12.11
CA ALA A 57 1.97 14.01 -12.46
C ALA A 57 2.53 15.32 -11.86
N ALA A 58 3.00 15.29 -10.61
CA ALA A 58 3.59 16.44 -9.95
C ALA A 58 4.94 16.84 -10.55
N GLU A 59 5.81 15.88 -10.87
CA GLU A 59 7.10 16.15 -11.54
C GLU A 59 6.90 16.81 -12.91
N ARG A 60 5.89 16.35 -13.69
CA ARG A 60 5.56 16.97 -14.98
C ARG A 60 5.01 18.39 -14.85
N ALA A 61 4.25 18.67 -13.81
CA ALA A 61 3.60 19.96 -13.62
C ALA A 61 4.53 21.00 -12.97
N PHE A 62 5.36 20.58 -12.01
CA PHE A 62 6.12 21.47 -11.14
C PHE A 62 7.65 21.32 -11.26
N GLY A 63 8.14 20.41 -12.12
CA GLY A 63 9.57 20.14 -12.29
C GLY A 63 10.15 19.34 -11.14
N THR A 64 11.44 19.50 -10.86
CA THR A 64 12.13 18.83 -9.73
C THR A 64 12.06 19.69 -8.47
N GLY A 65 11.44 19.15 -7.42
CA GLY A 65 11.31 19.72 -6.09
C GLY A 65 12.24 19.08 -5.05
N PRO A 66 12.06 19.41 -3.76
CA PRO A 66 12.86 18.87 -2.66
C PRO A 66 12.76 17.35 -2.59
N ALA A 67 13.86 16.67 -2.25
CA ALA A 67 13.94 15.20 -2.22
C ALA A 67 12.88 14.51 -1.34
N TRP A 68 12.37 15.19 -0.31
CA TRP A 68 11.33 14.67 0.60
C TRP A 68 9.90 14.91 0.13
N ALA A 69 9.66 15.86 -0.79
CA ALA A 69 8.33 16.32 -1.15
C ALA A 69 7.55 15.28 -1.97
N TYR A 70 8.19 14.67 -2.97
CA TYR A 70 7.52 13.66 -3.81
C TYR A 70 7.19 12.36 -3.07
N PRO A 71 8.08 11.77 -2.25
CA PRO A 71 7.72 10.60 -1.44
C PRO A 71 6.53 10.88 -0.51
N ALA A 72 6.50 12.05 0.12
CA ALA A 72 5.38 12.44 0.99
C ALA A 72 4.07 12.62 0.20
N LEU A 73 4.13 13.23 -0.99
CA LEU A 73 2.97 13.35 -1.87
C LEU A 73 2.44 11.98 -2.31
N GLY A 74 3.33 11.06 -2.70
CA GLY A 74 2.95 9.69 -3.06
C GLY A 74 2.27 8.96 -1.92
N LEU A 75 2.80 9.09 -0.69
CA LEU A 75 2.17 8.53 0.51
C LEU A 75 0.77 9.12 0.74
N LEU A 76 0.63 10.45 0.68
CA LEU A 76 -0.67 11.10 0.86
C LEU A 76 -1.68 10.69 -0.21
N ALA A 77 -1.25 10.56 -1.46
CA ALA A 77 -2.08 10.09 -2.56
C ALA A 77 -2.52 8.63 -2.35
N ALA A 78 -1.62 7.76 -1.87
CA ALA A 78 -1.97 6.37 -1.52
C ALA A 78 -2.96 6.30 -0.36
N VAL A 79 -2.73 7.07 0.71
CA VAL A 79 -3.64 7.14 1.88
C VAL A 79 -5.02 7.65 1.44
N ALA A 80 -5.09 8.72 0.65
CA ALA A 80 -6.34 9.26 0.16
C ALA A 80 -7.10 8.25 -0.71
N THR A 81 -6.40 7.55 -1.61
CA THR A 81 -7.01 6.54 -2.48
C THR A 81 -7.49 5.33 -1.69
N GLY A 82 -6.69 4.83 -0.74
CA GLY A 82 -7.07 3.75 0.16
C GLY A 82 -8.28 4.11 1.02
N ALA A 83 -8.34 5.34 1.55
CA ALA A 83 -9.48 5.85 2.29
C ALA A 83 -10.75 5.94 1.43
N LEU A 84 -10.64 6.42 0.19
CA LEU A 84 -11.77 6.46 -0.75
C LEU A 84 -12.27 5.07 -1.13
N ALA A 85 -11.37 4.14 -1.46
CA ALA A 85 -11.73 2.76 -1.78
C ALA A 85 -12.33 2.03 -0.56
N GLY A 86 -11.78 2.24 0.63
CA GLY A 86 -12.32 1.73 1.89
C GLY A 86 -13.68 2.31 2.24
N LEU A 87 -13.91 3.60 1.94
CA LEU A 87 -15.22 4.22 2.11
C LEU A 87 -16.27 3.58 1.19
N ILE A 88 -15.92 3.31 -0.08
CA ILE A 88 -16.79 2.60 -1.02
C ILE A 88 -17.10 1.20 -0.49
N TYR A 89 -16.08 0.45 -0.05
CA TYR A 89 -16.25 -0.87 0.54
C TYR A 89 -17.18 -0.85 1.75
N GLY A 90 -16.91 0.04 2.72
CA GLY A 90 -17.72 0.20 3.92
C GLY A 90 -19.15 0.62 3.59
N TYR A 91 -19.34 1.47 2.58
CA TYR A 91 -20.68 1.86 2.13
C TYR A 91 -21.49 0.66 1.61
N VAL A 92 -20.86 -0.17 0.78
CA VAL A 92 -21.48 -1.38 0.24
C VAL A 92 -21.77 -2.40 1.35
N ALA A 93 -20.81 -2.64 2.23
CA ALA A 93 -20.94 -3.60 3.33
C ALA A 93 -21.99 -3.19 4.36
N VAL A 94 -22.02 -1.91 4.76
CA VAL A 94 -22.84 -1.42 5.88
C VAL A 94 -24.20 -0.93 5.41
N TYR A 95 -24.25 -0.02 4.43
CA TYR A 95 -25.51 0.63 4.03
C TYR A 95 -26.28 -0.20 3.00
N LEU A 96 -25.59 -0.80 2.03
CA LEU A 96 -26.24 -1.65 1.02
C LEU A 96 -26.45 -3.09 1.51
N ARG A 97 -25.94 -3.44 2.70
CA ARG A 97 -25.98 -4.80 3.27
C ARG A 97 -25.42 -5.85 2.32
N GLY A 98 -24.38 -5.48 1.58
CA GLY A 98 -23.65 -6.39 0.71
C GLY A 98 -22.87 -7.42 1.51
N ASP A 99 -22.69 -8.59 0.92
CA ASP A 99 -21.82 -9.61 1.50
C ASP A 99 -20.37 -9.11 1.48
N GLN A 100 -19.78 -9.00 2.67
CA GLN A 100 -18.42 -8.47 2.90
C GLN A 100 -17.35 -9.32 2.21
N LEU A 101 -17.53 -10.64 2.16
CA LEU A 101 -16.61 -11.54 1.48
C LEU A 101 -16.66 -11.31 -0.03
N ILE A 102 -17.84 -11.24 -0.61
CA ILE A 102 -18.00 -11.00 -2.06
C ILE A 102 -17.46 -9.63 -2.44
N ALA A 103 -17.80 -8.58 -1.68
CA ALA A 103 -17.31 -7.23 -1.93
C ALA A 103 -15.78 -7.14 -1.82
N GLY A 104 -15.18 -7.80 -0.82
CA GLY A 104 -13.72 -7.81 -0.62
C GLY A 104 -13.00 -8.53 -1.74
N VAL A 105 -13.46 -9.73 -2.10
CA VAL A 105 -12.90 -10.49 -3.23
C VAL A 105 -13.04 -9.74 -4.55
N ALA A 106 -14.18 -9.07 -4.79
CA ALA A 106 -14.39 -8.25 -5.97
C ALA A 106 -13.37 -7.10 -6.07
N ILE A 107 -13.08 -6.41 -4.95
CA ILE A 107 -12.06 -5.36 -4.91
C ILE A 107 -10.67 -5.91 -5.19
N ASN A 108 -10.30 -7.07 -4.62
CA ASN A 108 -9.00 -7.70 -4.88
C ASN A 108 -8.82 -8.04 -6.36
N ILE A 109 -9.84 -8.66 -6.98
CA ILE A 109 -9.81 -9.02 -8.41
C ILE A 109 -9.74 -7.76 -9.27
N PHE A 110 -10.54 -6.74 -8.94
CA PHE A 110 -10.53 -5.47 -9.64
C PHE A 110 -9.16 -4.79 -9.56
N ALA A 111 -8.57 -4.73 -8.37
CA ALA A 111 -7.26 -4.14 -8.15
C ALA A 111 -6.16 -4.90 -8.92
N ALA A 112 -6.16 -6.23 -8.88
CA ALA A 112 -5.20 -7.05 -9.61
C ALA A 112 -5.24 -6.74 -11.12
N GLY A 113 -6.43 -6.64 -11.71
CA GLY A 113 -6.60 -6.27 -13.12
C GLY A 113 -6.23 -4.81 -13.41
N LEU A 114 -6.72 -3.87 -12.58
CA LEU A 114 -6.48 -2.44 -12.74
C LEU A 114 -5.00 -2.11 -12.69
N VAL A 115 -4.27 -2.67 -11.72
CA VAL A 115 -2.84 -2.38 -11.54
C VAL A 115 -2.01 -3.04 -12.63
N ALA A 116 -2.26 -4.31 -12.95
CA ALA A 116 -1.51 -5.01 -13.98
C ALA A 116 -1.62 -4.30 -15.35
N TYR A 117 -2.84 -3.97 -15.76
CA TYR A 117 -3.07 -3.24 -17.02
C TYR A 117 -2.66 -1.76 -16.91
N GLY A 118 -2.92 -1.12 -15.78
CA GLY A 118 -2.63 0.29 -15.55
C GLY A 118 -1.15 0.62 -15.65
N ILE A 119 -0.28 -0.27 -15.14
CA ILE A 119 1.17 -0.06 -15.22
C ILE A 119 1.64 -0.04 -16.68
N GLU A 120 1.19 -1.00 -17.48
CA GLU A 120 1.52 -1.07 -18.91
C GLU A 120 0.92 0.12 -19.68
N ALA A 121 -0.32 0.51 -19.37
CA ALA A 121 -1.00 1.61 -20.04
C ALA A 121 -0.29 2.96 -19.81
N VAL A 122 0.14 3.24 -18.58
CA VAL A 122 0.74 4.52 -18.18
C VAL A 122 2.23 4.58 -18.50
N TRP A 123 2.99 3.55 -18.14
CA TRP A 123 4.46 3.58 -18.19
C TRP A 123 5.06 2.78 -19.34
N LYS A 124 4.26 1.99 -20.08
CA LYS A 124 4.75 1.11 -21.16
C LYS A 124 5.83 0.13 -20.69
N VAL A 125 5.83 -0.21 -19.40
CA VAL A 125 6.71 -1.19 -18.77
C VAL A 125 5.84 -2.30 -18.20
N ALA A 126 6.27 -3.56 -18.34
CA ALA A 126 5.62 -4.69 -17.71
C ALA A 126 6.25 -4.95 -16.33
N GLY A 127 5.43 -5.07 -15.29
CA GLY A 127 5.88 -5.47 -13.95
C GLY A 127 5.89 -4.33 -12.94
N TYR A 128 7.06 -3.76 -12.66
CA TYR A 128 7.27 -2.82 -11.56
C TYR A 128 8.14 -1.64 -11.96
N ARG A 129 7.88 -0.47 -11.35
CA ARG A 129 8.77 0.69 -11.42
C ARG A 129 9.59 0.75 -10.14
N MET A 130 10.92 0.77 -10.26
CA MET A 130 11.79 0.96 -9.11
C MET A 130 11.69 2.41 -8.62
N ILE A 131 11.38 2.56 -7.33
CA ILE A 131 11.27 3.86 -6.68
C ILE A 131 12.71 4.30 -6.29
N PRO A 132 13.09 5.58 -6.47
CA PRO A 132 14.40 6.08 -6.05
C PRO A 132 14.65 5.85 -4.55
N GLU A 133 15.92 5.65 -4.19
CA GLU A 133 16.42 5.27 -2.86
C GLU A 133 15.98 6.24 -1.72
N ALA A 134 15.57 7.46 -2.08
CA ALA A 134 15.00 8.45 -1.16
C ALA A 134 13.61 8.08 -0.61
N ALA A 135 12.80 7.28 -1.32
CA ALA A 135 11.49 6.84 -0.85
C ALA A 135 11.59 5.59 0.06
N SER A 136 12.60 4.73 -0.15
CA SER A 136 12.91 3.62 0.75
C SER A 136 13.25 4.09 2.16
N VAL A 137 13.77 5.30 2.32
CA VAL A 137 14.03 5.92 3.64
C VAL A 137 12.73 6.10 4.43
N LEU A 138 11.61 6.42 3.79
CA LEU A 138 10.32 6.57 4.47
C LEU A 138 9.75 5.22 4.95
N LEU A 139 9.93 4.18 4.14
CA LEU A 139 9.63 2.78 4.49
C LEU A 139 10.52 2.28 5.63
N LEU A 140 11.81 2.61 5.61
CA LEU A 140 12.76 2.33 6.68
C LEU A 140 12.40 3.06 7.97
N ILE A 141 11.94 4.32 7.91
CA ILE A 141 11.47 5.06 9.09
C ILE A 141 10.21 4.38 9.68
N ALA A 142 9.27 3.94 8.83
CA ALA A 142 8.09 3.21 9.27
C ALA A 142 8.43 1.86 9.93
N SER A 143 9.36 1.08 9.35
CA SER A 143 9.85 -0.16 9.97
C SER A 143 10.64 0.11 11.25
N SER A 144 11.38 1.23 11.32
CA SER A 144 12.10 1.67 12.52
C SER A 144 11.15 1.97 13.68
N ILE A 145 9.99 2.56 13.42
CA ILE A 145 8.95 2.82 14.43
C ILE A 145 8.34 1.50 14.95
N CYS A 146 8.05 0.54 14.07
CA CYS A 146 7.60 -0.80 14.49
C CYS A 146 8.68 -1.52 15.34
N ILE A 147 9.94 -1.49 14.91
CA ILE A 147 11.07 -2.08 15.65
C ILE A 147 11.27 -1.37 17.01
N TRP A 148 11.17 -0.04 17.07
CA TRP A 148 11.25 0.73 18.31
C TRP A 148 10.10 0.45 19.26
N SER A 149 8.88 0.23 18.75
CA SER A 149 7.73 -0.14 19.58
C SER A 149 7.85 -1.55 20.16
N ALA A 150 8.52 -2.47 19.46
CA ALA A 150 8.81 -3.83 19.94
C ALA A 150 10.02 -3.89 20.90
N LEU A 151 10.91 -2.89 20.85
CA LEU A 151 12.05 -2.71 21.75
C LEU A 151 11.74 -1.83 22.97
N TRP A 152 10.50 -1.32 23.10
CA TRP A 152 10.13 -0.52 24.26
C TRP A 152 10.08 -1.40 25.51
N PRO A 153 10.93 -1.16 26.52
CA PRO A 153 10.87 -1.90 27.77
C PRO A 153 9.62 -1.45 28.53
N ASN A 154 8.83 -2.41 29.02
CA ASN A 154 8.01 -2.17 30.20
C ASN A 154 8.91 -1.79 31.37
#